data_AF-E0PR09-F1
#
_entry.id   AF-E0PR09-F1
#
_cell.length_a   1.000
_cell.length_b   1.000
_cell.length_c   1.000
_cell.angle_alpha   90.00
_cell.angle_beta   90.00
_cell.angle_gamma   90.00
#
_symmetry.space_group_name_H-M   'P 1'
#
loop_
_entity.id
_entity.type
_entity.pdbx_description
1 polymer ?
#
loop_
_entity_poly.entity_id
_entity_poly.type
_entity_poly.pdbx_seq_one_letter_code
_entity_poly.pdbx_strand_id
1 'polypeptide(L)'
;MYTEQRILQRLGLENQEELLGFLDLSNRLDKIKYFYPEFQFSTNNLIEISWENDGYFKLIGSDNKKTKGTTSFRRGWETILKFPVRNNNSDDLGPLNDTPDAFPKGNIPKGDSDDWYFHRGHVFARRFHKYVVGYEILNAERQHTQEKWSKFSIDSRDKNLFTQFSKANKAQAEIEEKVYQLLQSEESVYYEVKLVFKNSSDKYPIGTEIFFLPILSPDEFDHYFIPNVDSGFDLENSQTDYADFYKNGYSEEDHREFFADSDRKHKNWQISENESCSIESNGGNFSIRELPKIAVDSLIENLKTDREIKSYKDVQDGKQLKFSGVTLTHYPSTGTLLLQGNKLQEFEEVKQYLLDYLSKED
;
A
#
# COMPACT_ATOMS: atom_id res chain seq x y z
N MET A 1 19.16 14.55 1.33
CA MET A 1 19.60 14.13 -0.02
C MET A 1 20.33 12.81 0.13
N TYR A 2 19.78 11.72 -0.39
CA TYR A 2 20.43 10.41 -0.35
C TYR A 2 21.30 10.26 -1.58
N THR A 3 22.51 9.75 -1.42
CA THR A 3 23.33 9.39 -2.56
C THR A 3 22.75 8.15 -3.23
N GLU A 4 22.80 8.09 -4.57
CA GLU A 4 22.36 6.94 -5.37
C GLU A 4 22.89 5.61 -4.82
N GLN A 5 24.18 5.56 -4.46
CA GLN A 5 24.82 4.39 -3.88
C GLN A 5 24.13 3.92 -2.58
N ARG A 6 23.65 4.84 -1.75
CA ARG A 6 22.95 4.48 -0.51
C ARG A 6 21.57 3.89 -0.81
N ILE A 7 20.90 4.35 -1.86
CA ILE A 7 19.65 3.73 -2.33
C ILE A 7 19.91 2.31 -2.80
N LEU A 8 20.93 2.09 -3.63
CA LEU A 8 21.30 0.75 -4.11
C LEU A 8 21.64 -0.20 -2.95
N GLN A 9 22.43 0.26 -1.97
CA GLN A 9 22.73 -0.51 -0.75
C GLN A 9 21.47 -0.87 0.05
N ARG A 10 20.50 0.06 0.17
CA ARG A 10 19.21 -0.18 0.83
C ARG A 10 18.29 -1.13 0.07
N LEU A 11 18.57 -1.40 -1.20
CA LEU A 11 17.94 -2.46 -1.99
C LEU A 11 18.69 -3.80 -1.86
N GLY A 12 19.81 -3.84 -1.13
CA GLY A 12 20.71 -4.98 -1.10
C GLY A 12 21.44 -5.20 -2.43
N LEU A 13 21.71 -4.12 -3.17
CA LEU A 13 22.42 -4.12 -4.45
C LEU A 13 23.81 -3.48 -4.31
N GLU A 14 24.77 -3.99 -5.08
CA GLU A 14 26.15 -3.50 -5.10
C GLU A 14 26.28 -2.22 -5.91
N ASN A 15 25.62 -2.16 -7.06
CA ASN A 15 25.77 -1.10 -8.05
C ASN A 15 24.60 -1.03 -9.05
N GLN A 16 24.65 -0.02 -9.91
CA GLN A 16 23.66 0.24 -10.96
C GLN A 16 23.60 -0.86 -12.04
N GLU A 17 24.72 -1.54 -12.34
CA GLU A 17 24.76 -2.63 -13.31
C GLU A 17 23.96 -3.83 -12.80
N GLU A 18 24.05 -4.14 -11.50
CA GLU A 18 23.22 -5.16 -10.86
C GLU A 18 21.73 -4.82 -10.98
N LEU A 19 21.35 -3.55 -10.70
CA LEU A 19 19.97 -3.09 -10.88
C LEU A 19 19.47 -3.30 -12.32
N LEU A 20 20.26 -2.89 -13.32
CA LEU A 20 19.92 -3.08 -14.74
C LEU A 20 19.73 -4.56 -15.12
N GLY A 21 20.39 -5.47 -14.42
CA GLY A 21 20.19 -6.92 -14.55
C GLY A 21 18.78 -7.38 -14.18
N PHE A 22 18.06 -6.64 -13.33
CA PHE A 22 16.71 -6.97 -12.90
C PHE A 22 15.58 -6.37 -13.75
N LEU A 23 15.85 -5.29 -14.49
CA LEU A 23 14.81 -4.50 -15.19
C LEU A 23 14.43 -5.05 -16.56
N ASP A 24 13.20 -4.77 -17.01
CA ASP A 24 12.69 -5.14 -18.33
C ASP A 24 13.22 -4.29 -19.47
N LEU A 25 14.43 -4.64 -19.91
CA LEU A 25 15.09 -4.00 -21.03
C LEU A 25 14.86 -4.73 -22.37
N SER A 26 13.90 -5.65 -22.42
CA SER A 26 13.65 -6.51 -23.60
C SER A 26 12.82 -5.83 -24.69
N ASN A 27 12.72 -6.47 -25.86
CA ASN A 27 12.04 -5.97 -27.06
C ASN A 27 10.64 -5.40 -26.77
N ARG A 28 10.54 -4.06 -26.67
CA ARG A 28 9.28 -3.33 -26.42
C ARG A 28 8.39 -3.33 -27.65
N LEU A 29 8.97 -3.28 -28.85
CA LEU A 29 8.24 -3.24 -30.12
C LEU A 29 7.29 -4.44 -30.26
N ASP A 30 7.79 -5.66 -30.04
CA ASP A 30 6.96 -6.87 -30.15
C ASP A 30 5.88 -6.94 -29.07
N LYS A 31 6.15 -6.37 -27.88
CA LYS A 31 5.14 -6.31 -26.81
C LYS A 31 4.00 -5.37 -27.19
N ILE A 32 4.31 -4.18 -27.67
CA ILE A 32 3.31 -3.19 -28.01
C ILE A 32 2.54 -3.62 -29.27
N LYS A 33 3.23 -4.19 -30.27
CA LYS A 33 2.59 -4.72 -31.49
C LYS A 33 1.56 -5.81 -31.22
N TYR A 34 1.69 -6.55 -30.13
CA TYR A 34 0.67 -7.50 -29.71
C TYR A 34 -0.68 -6.80 -29.44
N PHE A 35 -0.65 -5.63 -28.81
CA PHE A 35 -1.87 -4.85 -28.51
C PHE A 35 -2.25 -3.86 -29.62
N TYR A 36 -1.27 -3.41 -30.41
CA TYR A 36 -1.44 -2.44 -31.50
C TYR A 36 -0.56 -2.82 -32.70
N PRO A 37 -1.02 -3.71 -33.62
CA PRO A 37 -0.18 -4.27 -34.69
C PRO A 37 0.47 -3.26 -35.64
N GLU A 38 -0.16 -2.10 -35.81
CA GLU A 38 0.33 -1.01 -36.66
C GLU A 38 1.45 -0.18 -35.99
N PHE A 39 1.80 -0.49 -34.74
CA PHE A 39 2.80 0.25 -33.97
C PHE A 39 4.17 0.24 -34.66
N GLN A 40 4.75 1.42 -34.78
CA GLN A 40 6.12 1.61 -35.24
C GLN A 40 6.90 2.38 -34.19
N PHE A 41 8.08 1.89 -33.86
CA PHE A 41 8.95 2.48 -32.86
C PHE A 41 10.39 2.17 -33.24
N SER A 42 11.18 3.22 -33.42
CA SER A 42 12.57 3.11 -33.85
C SER A 42 13.49 3.72 -32.81
N THR A 43 13.70 2.99 -31.73
CA THR A 43 14.72 3.36 -30.74
C THR A 43 15.68 2.20 -30.56
N ASN A 44 16.95 2.47 -30.74
CA ASN A 44 18.02 1.50 -30.53
C ASN A 44 19.22 2.26 -29.94
N ASN A 45 18.96 2.88 -28.79
CA ASN A 45 19.92 3.72 -28.08
C ASN A 45 20.58 2.93 -26.96
N LEU A 46 21.78 3.37 -26.54
CA LEU A 46 22.42 2.89 -25.32
C LEU A 46 21.46 3.10 -24.15
N ILE A 47 21.32 2.10 -23.29
CA ILE A 47 20.50 2.22 -22.08
C ILE A 47 21.31 2.98 -21.05
N GLU A 48 20.80 4.14 -20.66
CA GLU A 48 21.33 4.98 -19.59
C GLU A 48 20.31 5.04 -18.47
N ILE A 49 20.80 5.13 -17.23
CA ILE A 49 19.96 5.24 -16.04
C ILE A 49 20.55 6.32 -15.14
N SER A 50 19.67 7.16 -14.60
CA SER A 50 20.02 8.29 -13.75
C SER A 50 19.08 8.36 -12.54
N TRP A 51 19.62 8.72 -11.39
CA TRP A 51 18.83 9.02 -10.20
C TRP A 51 18.18 10.40 -10.30
N GLU A 52 16.85 10.49 -10.19
CA GLU A 52 16.10 11.75 -10.28
C GLU A 52 15.27 12.03 -9.02
N ASN A 53 15.19 13.32 -8.67
CA ASN A 53 14.25 13.89 -7.68
C ASN A 53 14.20 13.19 -6.31
N ASP A 54 15.28 12.53 -5.90
CA ASP A 54 15.34 11.74 -4.66
C ASP A 54 14.26 10.64 -4.54
N GLY A 55 13.64 10.23 -5.64
CA GLY A 55 12.46 9.36 -5.65
C GLY A 55 12.55 8.12 -6.52
N TYR A 56 13.23 8.19 -7.67
CA TYR A 56 13.25 7.11 -8.65
C TYR A 56 14.46 7.19 -9.59
N PHE A 57 14.76 6.08 -10.25
CA PHE A 57 15.69 6.04 -11.36
C PHE A 57 14.93 6.24 -12.67
N LYS A 58 15.39 7.16 -13.52
CA LYS A 58 14.90 7.32 -14.89
C LYS A 58 15.80 6.54 -15.83
N LEU A 59 15.19 5.80 -16.76
CA LEU A 59 15.88 5.07 -17.81
C LEU A 59 15.63 5.73 -19.16
N ILE A 60 16.69 5.84 -19.95
CA ILE A 60 16.65 6.35 -21.31
C ILE A 60 17.23 5.28 -22.24
N GLY A 61 16.67 5.20 -23.43
CA GLY A 61 17.06 4.21 -24.44
C GLY A 61 16.36 2.87 -24.28
N SER A 62 16.55 2.01 -25.26
CA SER A 62 15.91 0.69 -25.32
C SER A 62 16.72 -0.22 -26.23
N ASP A 63 16.86 -1.49 -25.84
CA ASP A 63 17.50 -2.50 -26.68
C ASP A 63 16.45 -3.44 -27.28
N ASN A 64 15.91 -3.04 -28.42
CA ASN A 64 14.92 -3.85 -29.14
C ASN A 64 15.51 -5.15 -29.74
N LYS A 65 16.84 -5.35 -29.70
CA LYS A 65 17.50 -6.57 -30.14
C LYS A 65 17.68 -7.58 -29.00
N LYS A 66 17.48 -7.18 -27.74
CA LYS A 66 17.58 -8.07 -26.57
C LYS A 66 16.38 -9.00 -26.49
N THR A 67 16.58 -10.24 -26.92
CA THR A 67 15.57 -11.32 -26.90
C THR A 67 15.69 -12.25 -25.70
N LYS A 68 16.79 -12.19 -24.94
CA LYS A 68 16.95 -12.98 -23.71
C LYS A 68 16.20 -12.33 -22.56
N GLY A 69 15.19 -13.04 -22.07
CA GLY A 69 14.49 -12.71 -20.84
C GLY A 69 15.46 -12.53 -19.69
N THR A 70 15.19 -11.55 -18.84
CA THR A 70 15.92 -11.39 -17.58
C THR A 70 15.71 -12.65 -16.74
N THR A 71 16.69 -12.99 -15.91
CA THR A 71 16.54 -14.05 -14.89
C THR A 71 15.76 -13.55 -13.68
N SER A 72 15.42 -12.26 -13.63
CA SER A 72 14.69 -11.64 -12.53
C SER A 72 13.21 -12.00 -12.56
N PHE A 73 12.70 -12.35 -11.39
CA PHE A 73 11.27 -12.54 -11.21
C PHE A 73 10.58 -11.18 -11.15
N ARG A 74 9.57 -11.02 -12.01
CA ARG A 74 8.76 -9.80 -12.09
C ARG A 74 7.29 -10.18 -12.16
N ARG A 75 6.46 -9.37 -11.53
CA ARG A 75 4.99 -9.56 -11.50
C ARG A 75 4.31 -8.23 -11.75
N GLY A 76 3.37 -8.18 -12.69
CA GLY A 76 2.63 -6.96 -12.96
C GLY A 76 1.73 -7.04 -14.17
N TRP A 77 1.45 -5.89 -14.75
CA TRP A 77 0.43 -5.71 -15.78
C TRP A 77 0.98 -4.93 -16.97
N GLU A 78 0.54 -5.28 -18.17
CA GLU A 78 0.81 -4.53 -19.41
C GLU A 78 -0.47 -4.43 -20.23
N THR A 79 -0.78 -3.24 -20.76
CA THR A 79 -1.99 -3.02 -21.55
C THR A 79 -1.95 -1.68 -22.32
N ILE A 80 -2.97 -1.42 -23.13
CA ILE A 80 -3.25 -0.09 -23.66
C ILE A 80 -4.44 0.50 -22.89
N LEU A 81 -4.17 1.57 -22.15
CA LEU A 81 -5.18 2.40 -21.52
C LEU A 81 -5.87 3.21 -22.62
N LYS A 82 -7.15 2.92 -22.86
CA LYS A 82 -7.96 3.60 -23.87
C LYS A 82 -9.00 4.45 -23.18
N PHE A 83 -9.28 5.63 -23.74
CA PHE A 83 -10.36 6.46 -23.24
C PHE A 83 -11.67 5.67 -23.25
N PRO A 84 -12.44 5.64 -22.14
CA PRO A 84 -13.67 4.87 -22.08
C PRO A 84 -14.69 5.45 -23.07
N VAL A 85 -15.17 4.63 -24.00
CA VAL A 85 -16.16 5.03 -25.03
C VAL A 85 -17.54 5.33 -24.41
N ARG A 86 -17.75 5.04 -23.12
CA ARG A 86 -19.03 5.23 -22.42
C ARG A 86 -18.82 5.69 -20.97
N ASN A 87 -19.66 6.64 -20.53
CA ASN A 87 -19.87 7.01 -19.12
C ASN A 87 -20.45 5.82 -18.34
N ASN A 88 -19.64 4.79 -18.08
CA ASN A 88 -20.00 3.80 -17.09
C ASN A 88 -19.71 4.42 -15.72
N ASN A 89 -20.78 4.72 -14.99
CA ASN A 89 -20.81 5.29 -13.64
C ASN A 89 -20.17 4.39 -12.55
N SER A 90 -19.18 3.55 -12.86
CA SER A 90 -18.52 2.67 -11.89
C SER A 90 -17.12 3.15 -11.52
N ASP A 91 -16.93 4.47 -11.38
CA ASP A 91 -15.71 5.04 -10.81
C ASP A 91 -15.63 4.81 -9.28
N ASP A 92 -16.76 4.50 -8.64
CA ASP A 92 -16.79 4.23 -7.20
C ASP A 92 -16.39 2.78 -6.90
N LEU A 93 -15.12 2.59 -6.57
CA LEU A 93 -14.56 1.33 -6.09
C LEU A 93 -14.84 1.10 -4.59
N GLY A 94 -15.39 2.08 -3.89
CA GLY A 94 -15.54 2.05 -2.44
C GLY A 94 -14.20 2.00 -1.68
N PRO A 95 -14.26 1.84 -0.35
CA PRO A 95 -13.06 1.68 0.47
C PRO A 95 -12.27 0.43 0.07
N LEU A 96 -10.95 0.49 0.25
CA LEU A 96 -10.08 -0.68 0.08
C LEU A 96 -10.14 -1.51 1.35
N ASN A 97 -10.68 -2.72 1.28
CA ASN A 97 -10.82 -3.59 2.46
C ASN A 97 -9.75 -4.69 2.52
N ASP A 98 -9.08 -4.96 1.40
CA ASP A 98 -8.06 -6.00 1.30
C ASP A 98 -6.67 -5.45 1.66
N THR A 99 -5.84 -6.33 2.21
CA THR A 99 -4.49 -6.02 2.68
C THR A 99 -3.54 -7.10 2.20
N PRO A 100 -2.38 -6.79 1.59
CA PRO A 100 -1.47 -7.81 1.06
C PRO A 100 -0.97 -8.78 2.14
N ASP A 101 -0.61 -10.01 1.75
CA ASP A 101 -0.22 -11.09 2.69
C ASP A 101 0.90 -10.70 3.66
N ALA A 102 1.89 -9.96 3.17
CA ALA A 102 3.06 -9.55 3.95
C ALA A 102 2.93 -8.10 4.48
N PHE A 103 1.73 -7.56 4.64
CA PHE A 103 1.55 -6.24 5.23
C PHE A 103 1.90 -6.25 6.73
N PRO A 104 2.59 -5.22 7.25
CA PRO A 104 2.91 -5.12 8.67
C PRO A 104 1.67 -5.17 9.55
N LYS A 105 1.67 -6.06 10.56
CA LYS A 105 0.62 -6.10 11.59
C LYS A 105 0.73 -4.95 12.62
N GLY A 106 1.86 -4.25 12.62
CA GLY A 106 2.13 -3.05 13.39
C GLY A 106 2.84 -2.03 12.51
N ASN A 107 2.07 -1.27 11.74
CA ASN A 107 2.63 -0.21 10.90
C ASN A 107 3.21 0.89 11.80
N ILE A 108 4.25 1.57 11.32
CA ILE A 108 4.98 2.55 12.11
C ILE A 108 4.52 3.93 11.65
N PRO A 109 4.06 4.81 12.55
CA PRO A 109 3.78 6.20 12.22
C PRO A 109 5.05 6.89 11.73
N LYS A 110 4.91 7.80 10.76
CA LYS A 110 6.04 8.48 10.12
C LYS A 110 5.92 9.99 10.30
N GLY A 111 7.00 10.62 10.78
CA GLY A 111 7.05 12.07 11.01
C GLY A 111 6.15 12.51 12.17
N ASP A 112 5.48 13.66 12.04
CA ASP A 112 4.55 14.19 13.06
C ASP A 112 3.06 14.09 12.64
N SER A 113 2.78 13.61 11.43
CA SER A 113 1.44 13.45 10.86
C SER A 113 0.91 12.02 10.99
N ASP A 114 -0.31 11.79 10.47
CA ASP A 114 -0.94 10.47 10.32
C ASP A 114 -0.38 9.67 9.13
N ASP A 115 0.82 10.02 8.67
CA ASP A 115 1.53 9.23 7.65
C ASP A 115 2.08 7.94 8.28
N TRP A 116 2.16 6.90 7.47
CA TRP A 116 2.70 5.60 7.86
C TRP A 116 3.96 5.27 7.07
N TYR A 117 4.79 4.37 7.57
CA TYR A 117 5.93 3.89 6.79
C TYR A 117 5.53 2.96 5.65
N PHE A 118 4.45 2.21 5.79
CA PHE A 118 3.97 1.28 4.77
C PHE A 118 2.56 1.61 4.28
N HIS A 119 2.31 1.46 2.98
CA HIS A 119 0.99 1.53 2.36
C HIS A 119 0.66 0.23 1.64
N ARG A 120 -0.64 0.00 1.45
CA ARG A 120 -1.20 -1.02 0.58
C ARG A 120 -1.01 -0.55 -0.87
N GLY A 121 0.18 -0.77 -1.41
CA GLY A 121 0.54 -0.35 -2.76
C GLY A 121 -0.24 -1.13 -3.80
N HIS A 122 -0.83 -0.44 -4.76
CA HIS A 122 -1.41 -1.05 -5.96
C HIS A 122 -0.33 -1.20 -7.03
N VAL A 123 -0.18 -2.39 -7.62
CA VAL A 123 0.72 -2.58 -8.77
C VAL A 123 0.18 -1.77 -9.95
N PHE A 124 -1.07 -2.02 -10.32
CA PHE A 124 -1.81 -1.22 -11.29
C PHE A 124 -2.75 -0.27 -10.53
N ALA A 125 -2.56 1.04 -10.72
CA ALA A 125 -3.23 2.07 -9.95
C ALA A 125 -4.76 1.98 -10.00
N ARG A 126 -5.42 2.13 -8.83
CA ARG A 126 -6.89 2.19 -8.71
C ARG A 126 -7.51 3.21 -9.67
N ARG A 127 -6.87 4.37 -9.84
CA ARG A 127 -7.34 5.45 -10.75
C ARG A 127 -7.43 5.03 -12.22
N PHE A 128 -6.68 4.01 -12.64
CA PHE A 128 -6.70 3.53 -14.02
C PHE A 128 -7.76 2.46 -14.28
N HIS A 129 -8.46 1.99 -13.24
CA HIS A 129 -9.48 0.96 -13.33
C HIS A 129 -10.47 1.20 -14.49
N LYS A 130 -11.01 2.41 -14.59
CA LYS A 130 -12.02 2.80 -15.60
C LYS A 130 -11.57 2.64 -17.05
N TYR A 131 -10.26 2.67 -17.33
CA TYR A 131 -9.72 2.55 -18.70
C TYR A 131 -9.57 1.09 -19.16
N VAL A 132 -9.77 0.12 -18.26
CA VAL A 132 -9.53 -1.31 -18.52
C VAL A 132 -10.66 -2.22 -18.05
N VAL A 133 -11.73 -1.69 -17.43
CA VAL A 133 -12.89 -2.51 -17.01
C VAL A 133 -13.43 -3.34 -18.16
N GLY A 134 -13.55 -4.65 -17.92
CA GLY A 134 -14.08 -5.61 -18.90
C GLY A 134 -13.07 -6.09 -19.93
N TYR A 135 -11.82 -5.62 -19.89
CA TYR A 135 -10.74 -6.18 -20.69
C TYR A 135 -10.52 -7.64 -20.33
N GLU A 136 -10.24 -8.47 -21.32
CA GLU A 136 -9.82 -9.85 -21.08
C GLU A 136 -8.46 -9.87 -20.40
N ILE A 137 -8.32 -10.67 -19.35
CA ILE A 137 -7.02 -10.90 -18.70
C ILE A 137 -6.34 -12.04 -19.44
N LEU A 138 -5.08 -11.85 -19.82
CA LEU A 138 -4.24 -12.87 -20.42
C LEU A 138 -3.24 -13.39 -19.37
N ASN A 139 -2.78 -14.63 -19.52
CA ASN A 139 -1.70 -15.15 -18.69
C ASN A 139 -0.32 -14.58 -19.14
N ALA A 140 0.75 -14.94 -18.42
CA ALA A 140 2.11 -14.47 -18.73
C ALA A 140 2.62 -14.86 -20.13
N GLU A 141 2.04 -15.90 -20.74
CA GLU A 141 2.33 -16.36 -22.11
C GLU A 141 1.40 -15.73 -23.15
N ARG A 142 0.60 -14.73 -22.74
CA ARG A 142 -0.41 -14.03 -23.56
C ARG A 142 -1.51 -14.94 -24.11
N GLN A 143 -1.81 -16.01 -23.38
CA GLN A 143 -2.92 -16.89 -23.70
C GLN A 143 -4.20 -16.40 -23.03
N HIS A 144 -5.31 -16.58 -23.73
CA HIS A 144 -6.66 -16.24 -23.28
C HIS A 144 -6.98 -16.90 -21.94
N THR A 145 -7.64 -16.15 -21.06
CA THR A 145 -8.23 -16.67 -19.83
C THR A 145 -9.73 -16.43 -19.82
N GLN A 146 -10.46 -17.07 -18.92
CA GLN A 146 -11.89 -16.80 -18.75
C GLN A 146 -12.16 -15.53 -17.91
N GLU A 147 -11.11 -14.90 -17.38
CA GLU A 147 -11.22 -13.75 -16.48
C GLU A 147 -11.28 -12.43 -17.26
N LYS A 148 -12.06 -11.49 -16.74
CA LYS A 148 -12.09 -10.09 -17.19
C LYS A 148 -11.70 -9.17 -16.06
N TRP A 149 -11.02 -8.08 -16.40
CA TRP A 149 -10.65 -7.05 -15.45
C TRP A 149 -11.90 -6.44 -14.81
N SER A 150 -11.93 -6.45 -13.48
CA SER A 150 -13.04 -5.97 -12.68
C SER A 150 -12.56 -5.39 -11.35
N LYS A 151 -13.48 -4.96 -10.49
CA LYS A 151 -13.14 -4.48 -9.14
C LYS A 151 -12.42 -5.54 -8.28
N PHE A 152 -12.69 -6.83 -8.55
CA PHE A 152 -12.00 -7.92 -7.87
C PHE A 152 -10.55 -8.08 -8.34
N SER A 153 -10.22 -7.59 -9.54
CA SER A 153 -8.86 -7.58 -10.07
C SER A 153 -8.06 -6.42 -9.48
N ILE A 154 -8.65 -5.22 -9.42
CA ILE A 154 -7.95 -4.01 -8.95
C ILE A 154 -7.60 -4.09 -7.45
N ASP A 155 -8.48 -4.63 -6.62
CA ASP A 155 -8.23 -4.76 -5.17
C ASP A 155 -7.77 -6.18 -4.78
N SER A 156 -7.35 -6.98 -5.75
CA SER A 156 -6.88 -8.34 -5.48
C SER A 156 -5.63 -8.32 -4.59
N ARG A 157 -5.79 -8.88 -3.38
CA ARG A 157 -4.69 -9.16 -2.43
C ARG A 157 -3.48 -9.83 -3.08
N ASP A 158 -3.73 -10.80 -3.94
CA ASP A 158 -2.69 -11.68 -4.47
C ASP A 158 -2.14 -11.20 -5.81
N LYS A 159 -2.94 -10.48 -6.60
CA LYS A 159 -2.61 -10.10 -7.97
C LYS A 159 -2.20 -8.64 -8.11
N ASN A 160 -2.75 -7.73 -7.30
CA ASN A 160 -2.57 -6.29 -7.51
C ASN A 160 -2.20 -5.48 -6.27
N LEU A 161 -2.22 -6.06 -5.06
CA LEU A 161 -1.74 -5.40 -3.85
C LEU A 161 -0.36 -5.93 -3.43
N PHE A 162 0.45 -5.05 -2.85
CA PHE A 162 1.73 -5.39 -2.22
C PHE A 162 2.08 -4.39 -1.13
N THR A 163 2.98 -4.79 -0.22
CA THR A 163 3.50 -3.88 0.81
C THR A 163 4.54 -2.96 0.18
N GLN A 164 4.28 -1.66 0.23
CA GLN A 164 5.17 -0.64 -0.33
C GLN A 164 5.49 0.40 0.74
N PHE A 165 6.73 0.88 0.78
CA PHE A 165 7.06 2.04 1.61
C PHE A 165 6.29 3.27 1.15
N SER A 166 5.89 4.13 2.08
CA SER A 166 5.13 5.36 1.80
C SER A 166 5.85 6.28 0.83
N LYS A 167 7.16 6.45 0.99
CA LYS A 167 7.96 7.23 0.05
C LYS A 167 7.87 6.67 -1.37
N ALA A 168 8.02 5.35 -1.53
CA ALA A 168 7.94 4.69 -2.83
C ALA A 168 6.53 4.74 -3.42
N ASN A 169 5.48 4.60 -2.60
CA ASN A 169 4.09 4.73 -3.02
C ASN A 169 3.77 6.14 -3.52
N LYS A 170 4.26 7.19 -2.83
CA LYS A 170 4.13 8.58 -3.26
C LYS A 170 4.88 8.84 -4.58
N ALA A 171 6.11 8.36 -4.70
CA ALA A 171 6.89 8.45 -5.96
C ALA A 171 6.21 7.72 -7.13
N GLN A 172 5.60 6.55 -6.88
CA GLN A 172 4.81 5.85 -7.88
C GLN A 172 3.62 6.68 -8.34
N ALA A 173 2.87 7.28 -7.40
CA ALA A 173 1.74 8.13 -7.72
C ALA A 173 2.14 9.38 -8.56
N GLU A 174 3.31 9.96 -8.30
CA GLU A 174 3.86 11.06 -9.12
C GLU A 174 4.12 10.64 -10.57
N ILE A 175 4.65 9.44 -10.81
CA ILE A 175 4.86 8.91 -12.16
C ILE A 175 3.52 8.58 -12.82
N GLU A 176 2.59 7.98 -12.08
CA GLU A 176 1.23 7.66 -12.57
C GLU A 176 0.43 8.93 -12.88
N GLU A 177 0.70 10.05 -12.23
CA GLU A 177 0.10 11.34 -12.59
C GLU A 177 0.48 11.76 -14.02
N LYS A 178 1.71 11.50 -14.48
CA LYS A 178 2.11 11.78 -15.88
C LYS A 178 1.27 10.98 -16.88
N VAL A 179 1.06 9.69 -16.60
CA VAL A 179 0.19 8.81 -17.41
C VAL A 179 -1.25 9.32 -17.40
N TYR A 180 -1.74 9.75 -16.24
CA TYR A 180 -3.09 10.29 -16.14
C TYR A 180 -3.26 11.57 -16.97
N GLN A 181 -2.27 12.47 -16.98
CA GLN A 181 -2.33 13.69 -17.79
C GLN A 181 -2.40 13.39 -19.29
N LEU A 182 -1.66 12.39 -19.79
CA LEU A 182 -1.79 11.91 -21.18
C LEU A 182 -3.19 11.36 -21.48
N LEU A 183 -3.79 10.63 -20.54
CA LEU A 183 -5.15 10.12 -20.69
C LEU A 183 -6.20 11.25 -20.67
N GLN A 184 -5.94 12.36 -19.97
CA GLN A 184 -6.81 13.55 -19.99
C GLN A 184 -6.79 14.27 -21.34
N SER A 185 -5.70 14.18 -22.12
CA SER A 185 -5.65 14.66 -23.50
C SER A 185 -6.24 13.70 -24.54
N GLU A 186 -7.05 12.72 -24.09
CA GLU A 186 -7.69 11.68 -24.92
C GLU A 186 -6.70 10.78 -25.68
N GLU A 187 -5.44 10.77 -25.27
CA GLU A 187 -4.42 9.93 -25.89
C GLU A 187 -4.47 8.52 -25.31
N SER A 188 -4.41 7.51 -26.19
CA SER A 188 -4.24 6.12 -25.74
C SER A 188 -2.80 5.89 -25.34
N VAL A 189 -2.59 5.28 -24.18
CA VAL A 189 -1.25 5.09 -23.59
C VAL A 189 -0.98 3.60 -23.49
N TYR A 190 0.13 3.13 -24.07
CA TYR A 190 0.67 1.83 -23.67
C TYR A 190 1.27 2.00 -22.29
N TYR A 191 0.85 1.16 -21.35
CA TYR A 191 1.27 1.23 -19.96
C TYR A 191 1.65 -0.15 -19.46
N GLU A 192 2.81 -0.20 -18.81
CA GLU A 192 3.36 -1.40 -18.21
C GLU A 192 3.89 -1.05 -16.82
N VAL A 193 3.48 -1.85 -15.84
CA VAL A 193 3.91 -1.70 -14.45
C VAL A 193 4.21 -3.05 -13.84
N LYS A 194 5.39 -3.18 -13.23
CA LYS A 194 5.93 -4.44 -12.75
C LYS A 194 6.60 -4.26 -11.39
N LEU A 195 6.25 -5.13 -10.46
CA LEU A 195 7.05 -5.37 -9.28
C LEU A 195 8.30 -6.15 -9.68
N VAL A 196 9.45 -5.67 -9.22
CA VAL A 196 10.75 -6.30 -9.46
C VAL A 196 11.23 -6.94 -8.16
N PHE A 197 11.54 -8.24 -8.20
CA PHE A 197 12.05 -8.98 -7.06
C PHE A 197 13.49 -9.42 -7.31
N LYS A 198 14.28 -9.46 -6.24
CA LYS A 198 15.64 -10.02 -6.31
C LYS A 198 15.57 -11.53 -6.54
N ASN A 199 14.69 -12.22 -5.82
CA ASN A 199 14.35 -13.64 -6.02
C ASN A 199 12.84 -13.87 -6.07
N SER A 200 12.41 -14.95 -6.73
CA SER A 200 10.99 -15.30 -6.87
C SER A 200 10.28 -15.65 -5.56
N SER A 201 11.05 -16.00 -4.52
CA SER A 201 10.54 -16.32 -3.19
C SER A 201 10.49 -15.13 -2.23
N ASP A 202 11.01 -13.96 -2.65
CA ASP A 202 11.07 -12.80 -1.76
C ASP A 202 9.66 -12.27 -1.48
N LYS A 203 9.40 -11.87 -0.24
CA LYS A 203 8.08 -11.34 0.14
C LYS A 203 7.85 -9.93 -0.37
N TYR A 204 8.88 -9.09 -0.40
CA TYR A 204 8.79 -7.72 -0.88
C TYR A 204 9.57 -7.54 -2.18
N PRO A 205 9.02 -6.76 -3.13
CA PRO A 205 9.80 -6.33 -4.28
C PRO A 205 10.83 -5.28 -3.85
N ILE A 206 11.97 -5.26 -4.55
CA ILE A 206 12.97 -4.20 -4.43
C ILE A 206 12.49 -2.89 -5.06
N GLY A 207 11.46 -2.93 -5.90
CA GLY A 207 10.86 -1.72 -6.47
C GLY A 207 9.78 -1.98 -7.51
N THR A 208 9.26 -0.88 -8.04
CA THR A 208 8.28 -0.86 -9.13
C THR A 208 8.94 -0.32 -10.40
N GLU A 209 8.93 -1.09 -11.47
CA GLU A 209 9.30 -0.66 -12.81
C GLU A 209 8.05 -0.20 -13.56
N ILE A 210 8.09 1.00 -14.13
CA ILE A 210 7.01 1.57 -14.95
C ILE A 210 7.57 1.96 -16.31
N PHE A 211 6.90 1.52 -17.37
CA PHE A 211 7.15 1.97 -18.73
C PHE A 211 5.84 2.43 -19.35
N PHE A 212 5.84 3.60 -19.99
CA PHE A 212 4.70 4.05 -20.75
C PHE A 212 5.09 4.88 -21.96
N LEU A 213 4.21 4.88 -22.96
CA LEU A 213 4.30 5.81 -24.07
C LEU A 213 2.92 6.15 -24.65
N PRO A 214 2.75 7.36 -25.18
CA PRO A 214 1.59 7.72 -25.97
C PRO A 214 1.62 6.98 -27.33
N ILE A 215 0.54 6.28 -27.69
CA ILE A 215 0.51 5.42 -28.89
C ILE A 215 0.69 6.22 -30.18
N LEU A 216 0.21 7.47 -30.23
CA LEU A 216 0.27 8.33 -31.42
C LEU A 216 1.60 9.10 -31.52
N SER A 217 2.35 9.19 -30.41
CA SER A 217 3.64 9.88 -30.32
C SER A 217 4.71 8.95 -29.70
N PRO A 218 5.03 7.82 -30.36
CA PRO A 218 5.80 6.73 -29.74
C PRO A 218 7.27 7.07 -29.46
N ASP A 219 7.79 8.16 -30.03
CA ASP A 219 9.17 8.60 -29.83
C ASP A 219 9.40 9.25 -28.46
N GLU A 220 8.32 9.62 -27.75
CA GLU A 220 8.34 10.18 -26.39
C GLU A 220 7.89 9.10 -25.41
N PHE A 221 8.80 8.19 -25.04
CA PHE A 221 8.53 7.18 -24.01
C PHE A 221 9.20 7.54 -22.68
N ASP A 222 8.62 6.97 -21.64
CA ASP A 222 9.03 7.18 -20.27
C ASP A 222 9.26 5.82 -19.60
N HIS A 223 10.41 5.67 -18.95
CA HIS A 223 10.80 4.44 -18.26
C HIS A 223 11.42 4.79 -16.91
N TYR A 224 10.83 4.26 -15.84
CA TYR A 224 11.20 4.55 -14.48
C TYR A 224 11.34 3.27 -13.66
N PHE A 225 12.26 3.28 -12.70
CA PHE A 225 12.32 2.30 -11.61
C PHE A 225 12.24 3.04 -10.26
N ILE A 226 11.20 2.76 -9.49
CA ILE A 226 10.93 3.35 -8.19
C ILE A 226 11.41 2.36 -7.12
N PRO A 227 12.51 2.65 -6.39
CA PRO A 227 13.02 1.77 -5.36
C PRO A 227 12.04 1.70 -4.18
N ASN A 228 11.77 0.50 -3.68
CA ASN A 228 10.91 0.29 -2.52
C ASN A 228 11.71 0.52 -1.23
N VAL A 229 12.05 1.77 -0.96
CA VAL A 229 12.84 2.19 0.21
C VAL A 229 12.19 3.38 0.90
N ASP A 230 12.52 3.57 2.18
CA ASP A 230 12.21 4.80 2.90
C ASP A 230 13.48 5.41 3.50
N SER A 231 13.55 6.74 3.53
CA SER A 231 14.64 7.49 4.16
C SER A 231 14.76 7.18 5.65
N GLY A 232 13.61 7.05 6.32
CA GLY A 232 13.53 6.83 7.76
C GLY A 232 13.71 5.38 8.20
N PHE A 233 14.06 4.45 7.30
CA PHE A 233 14.39 3.07 7.62
C PHE A 233 15.87 2.79 7.34
N ASP A 234 16.63 2.30 8.32
CA ASP A 234 18.07 2.06 8.17
C ASP A 234 18.60 0.84 8.96
N LEU A 235 19.04 -0.19 8.23
CA LEU A 235 19.60 -1.43 8.76
C LEU A 235 21.14 -1.43 8.90
N GLU A 236 21.85 -0.31 8.69
CA GLU A 236 23.33 -0.28 8.76
C GLU A 236 23.91 -0.83 10.08
N ASN A 237 23.18 -0.73 11.19
CA ASN A 237 23.58 -1.27 12.50
C ASN A 237 22.81 -2.52 12.92
N SER A 238 22.06 -3.15 12.01
CA SER A 238 21.30 -4.37 12.26
C SER A 238 22.16 -5.62 12.08
N GLN A 239 21.74 -6.72 12.70
CA GLN A 239 22.26 -8.05 12.37
C GLN A 239 21.65 -8.61 11.07
N THR A 240 20.52 -8.05 10.64
CA THR A 240 19.81 -8.41 9.40
C THR A 240 20.20 -7.42 8.31
N ASP A 241 20.61 -7.93 7.15
CA ASP A 241 20.90 -7.07 6.00
C ASP A 241 19.63 -6.73 5.19
N TYR A 242 19.77 -5.78 4.26
CA TYR A 242 18.65 -5.37 3.41
C TYR A 242 18.12 -6.49 2.52
N ALA A 243 18.97 -7.42 2.04
CA ALA A 243 18.51 -8.52 1.22
C ALA A 243 17.61 -9.49 2.01
N ASP A 244 17.98 -9.79 3.26
CA ASP A 244 17.15 -10.58 4.17
C ASP A 244 15.83 -9.88 4.52
N PHE A 245 15.81 -8.54 4.61
CA PHE A 245 14.58 -7.78 4.78
C PHE A 245 13.59 -7.99 3.62
N TYR A 246 14.02 -7.85 2.35
CA TYR A 246 13.10 -8.09 1.21
C TYR A 246 12.66 -9.55 1.11
N LYS A 247 13.57 -10.48 1.41
CA LYS A 247 13.29 -11.91 1.43
C LYS A 247 12.20 -12.27 2.45
N ASN A 248 12.32 -11.76 3.68
CA ASN A 248 11.47 -12.18 4.80
C ASN A 248 10.29 -11.25 5.08
N GLY A 249 10.32 -10.02 4.56
CA GLY A 249 9.38 -8.95 4.88
C GLY A 249 9.60 -8.35 6.27
N TYR A 250 8.79 -7.34 6.61
CA TYR A 250 8.85 -6.67 7.90
C TYR A 250 8.45 -7.62 9.05
N SER A 251 9.25 -7.57 10.11
CA SER A 251 9.05 -8.20 11.41
C SER A 251 9.19 -7.12 12.47
N GLU A 252 8.21 -6.99 13.36
CA GLU A 252 8.23 -5.97 14.41
C GLU A 252 9.41 -6.18 15.38
N GLU A 253 9.73 -7.43 15.71
CA GLU A 253 10.83 -7.79 16.60
C GLU A 253 12.19 -7.39 16.03
N ASP A 254 12.41 -7.67 14.74
CA ASP A 254 13.74 -7.53 14.12
C ASP A 254 13.96 -6.16 13.47
N HIS A 255 12.89 -5.45 13.09
CA HIS A 255 13.03 -4.27 12.23
C HIS A 255 12.55 -2.97 12.86
N ARG A 256 11.68 -3.01 13.87
CA ARG A 256 11.01 -1.80 14.36
C ARG A 256 12.00 -0.73 14.85
N GLU A 257 13.05 -1.11 15.57
CA GLU A 257 14.03 -0.17 16.13
C GLU A 257 14.84 0.59 15.07
N PHE A 258 14.87 0.08 13.83
CA PHE A 258 15.60 0.66 12.71
C PHE A 258 14.80 1.73 11.94
N PHE A 259 13.63 2.10 12.46
CA PHE A 259 12.87 3.24 11.98
C PHE A 259 13.20 4.49 12.79
N ALA A 260 13.31 5.63 12.12
CA ALA A 260 13.59 6.92 12.75
C ALA A 260 12.55 7.29 13.81
N ASP A 261 11.28 6.92 13.56
CA ASP A 261 10.15 7.15 14.46
C ASP A 261 9.80 5.88 15.28
N SER A 262 10.77 5.01 15.56
CA SER A 262 10.55 3.74 16.26
C SER A 262 10.09 3.89 17.72
N ASP A 263 10.47 5.01 18.34
CA ASP A 263 10.09 5.42 19.69
C ASP A 263 8.63 5.92 19.76
N ARG A 264 8.05 6.33 18.62
CA ARG A 264 6.61 6.60 18.47
C ARG A 264 5.85 5.31 18.63
N LYS A 265 5.56 4.98 19.89
CA LYS A 265 4.52 4.05 20.29
C LYS A 265 3.19 4.78 20.26
N HIS A 266 2.74 5.22 19.09
CA HIS A 266 1.30 5.32 18.97
C HIS A 266 0.78 3.88 19.08
N LYS A 267 0.00 3.62 20.14
CA LYS A 267 -0.86 2.44 20.26
C LYS A 267 -1.99 2.52 19.21
N ASN A 268 -1.66 2.84 17.96
CA ASN A 268 -2.65 2.94 16.90
C ASN A 268 -2.99 1.52 16.51
N TRP A 269 -4.07 1.03 17.11
CA TRP A 269 -4.82 -0.04 16.51
C TRP A 269 -5.27 0.47 15.15
N GLN A 270 -4.65 -0.05 14.10
CA GLN A 270 -5.52 -0.57 13.06
C GLN A 270 -6.33 -1.67 13.74
N ILE A 271 -7.50 -1.32 14.29
CA ILE A 271 -8.59 -2.29 14.24
C ILE A 271 -8.67 -2.56 12.77
N SER A 272 -8.25 -3.76 12.37
CA SER A 272 -8.31 -4.16 10.97
C SER A 272 -9.70 -3.78 10.48
N GLU A 273 -9.80 -3.14 9.32
CA GLU A 273 -11.10 -2.87 8.65
C GLU A 273 -11.93 -4.17 8.41
N ASN A 274 -11.43 -5.33 8.87
CA ASN A 274 -12.04 -6.66 8.88
C ASN A 274 -12.63 -7.11 10.23
N GLU A 275 -12.58 -6.31 11.30
CA GLU A 275 -13.28 -6.62 12.55
C GLU A 275 -14.50 -5.70 12.69
N SER A 276 -15.66 -6.22 12.29
CA SER A 276 -16.94 -5.52 12.39
C SER A 276 -17.35 -5.33 13.85
N CYS A 277 -16.97 -4.23 14.49
CA CYS A 277 -17.60 -3.86 15.75
C CYS A 277 -18.99 -3.28 15.46
N SER A 278 -20.00 -3.70 16.23
CA SER A 278 -21.34 -3.13 16.13
C SER A 278 -21.54 -2.07 17.21
N ILE A 279 -22.00 -0.88 16.79
CA ILE A 279 -22.28 0.26 17.66
C ILE A 279 -23.80 0.40 17.79
N GLU A 280 -24.30 0.35 19.01
CA GLU A 280 -25.71 0.59 19.33
C GLU A 280 -25.83 1.76 20.32
N SER A 281 -26.74 2.70 20.05
CA SER A 281 -27.02 3.83 20.93
C SER A 281 -28.52 3.96 21.14
N ASN A 282 -29.00 3.61 22.34
CA ASN A 282 -30.41 3.67 22.72
C ASN A 282 -30.56 4.40 24.05
N GLY A 283 -31.08 5.64 24.01
CA GLY A 283 -31.61 6.40 25.16
C GLY A 283 -30.92 6.17 26.52
N GLY A 284 -29.69 6.65 26.68
CA GLY A 284 -28.91 6.56 27.93
C GLY A 284 -27.98 5.35 28.03
N ASN A 285 -28.01 4.45 27.04
CA ASN A 285 -27.07 3.35 26.86
C ASN A 285 -26.34 3.48 25.51
N PHE A 286 -25.03 3.25 25.53
CA PHE A 286 -24.18 3.16 24.35
C PHE A 286 -23.34 1.89 24.47
N SER A 287 -23.33 1.04 23.44
CA SER A 287 -22.54 -0.18 23.46
C SER A 287 -21.74 -0.39 22.18
N ILE A 288 -20.54 -0.92 22.36
CA ILE A 288 -19.66 -1.38 21.29
C ILE A 288 -19.42 -2.86 21.53
N ARG A 289 -19.72 -3.70 20.55
CA ARG A 289 -19.58 -5.17 20.68
C ARG A 289 -18.42 -5.68 19.85
N GLU A 290 -17.93 -6.87 20.19
CA GLU A 290 -16.94 -7.61 19.43
C GLU A 290 -15.58 -6.89 19.31
N LEU A 291 -15.23 -6.04 20.29
CA LEU A 291 -13.90 -5.45 20.35
C LEU A 291 -12.86 -6.51 20.73
N PRO A 292 -11.69 -6.52 20.07
CA PRO A 292 -10.56 -7.34 20.50
C PRO A 292 -10.21 -7.08 21.95
N LYS A 293 -9.86 -8.12 22.70
CA LYS A 293 -9.47 -7.99 24.10
C LYS A 293 -8.37 -6.95 24.33
N ILE A 294 -7.37 -6.92 23.45
CA ILE A 294 -6.26 -5.95 23.49
C ILE A 294 -6.77 -4.52 23.31
N ALA A 295 -7.78 -4.35 22.45
CA ALA A 295 -8.45 -3.09 22.23
C ALA A 295 -9.23 -2.66 23.48
N VAL A 296 -9.97 -3.56 24.11
CA VAL A 296 -10.69 -3.18 25.33
C VAL A 296 -9.73 -2.84 26.48
N ASP A 297 -8.67 -3.64 26.66
CA ASP A 297 -7.74 -3.49 27.78
C ASP A 297 -7.01 -2.13 27.72
N SER A 298 -6.52 -1.67 26.56
CA SER A 298 -5.84 -0.36 26.55
C SER A 298 -6.80 0.82 26.54
N LEU A 299 -8.01 0.68 26.00
CA LEU A 299 -9.03 1.73 26.05
C LEU A 299 -9.41 1.98 27.52
N ILE A 300 -9.56 0.90 28.29
CA ILE A 300 -9.76 0.97 29.73
C ILE A 300 -8.58 1.67 30.40
N GLU A 301 -7.33 1.25 30.15
CA GLU A 301 -6.14 1.87 30.77
C GLU A 301 -6.01 3.37 30.46
N ASN A 302 -6.31 3.81 29.23
CA ASN A 302 -6.28 5.23 28.89
C ASN A 302 -7.37 6.01 29.64
N LEU A 303 -8.59 5.46 29.71
CA LEU A 303 -9.66 6.03 30.52
C LEU A 303 -9.31 6.11 32.01
N LYS A 304 -8.53 5.15 32.54
CA LYS A 304 -8.04 5.21 33.93
C LYS A 304 -7.06 6.36 34.16
N THR A 305 -6.30 6.71 33.13
CA THR A 305 -5.26 7.74 33.18
C THR A 305 -5.87 9.13 33.02
N ASP A 306 -6.80 9.28 32.07
CA ASP A 306 -7.39 10.57 31.70
C ASP A 306 -8.54 11.00 32.61
N ARG A 307 -9.17 10.05 33.32
CA ARG A 307 -10.35 10.32 34.15
C ARG A 307 -10.21 9.70 35.53
N GLU A 308 -10.61 10.46 36.55
CA GLU A 308 -10.62 9.99 37.94
C GLU A 308 -11.68 8.88 38.12
N ILE A 309 -11.21 7.64 38.33
CA ILE A 309 -12.09 6.50 38.61
C ILE A 309 -12.60 6.60 40.04
N LYS A 310 -13.92 6.63 40.20
CA LYS A 310 -14.55 6.67 41.53
C LYS A 310 -14.72 5.30 42.15
N SER A 311 -14.93 4.27 41.34
CA SER A 311 -15.00 2.89 41.82
C SER A 311 -14.75 1.88 40.72
N TYR A 312 -14.15 0.75 41.11
CA TYR A 312 -13.99 -0.45 40.30
C TYR A 312 -14.72 -1.62 40.98
N LYS A 313 -15.52 -2.37 40.22
CA LYS A 313 -16.28 -3.51 40.75
C LYS A 313 -16.35 -4.64 39.73
N ASP A 314 -16.07 -5.87 40.16
CA ASP A 314 -16.38 -7.06 39.37
C ASP A 314 -17.90 -7.33 39.43
N VAL A 315 -18.51 -7.50 38.26
CA VAL A 315 -19.94 -7.80 38.09
C VAL A 315 -20.10 -9.17 37.46
N GLN A 316 -21.32 -9.68 37.45
CA GLN A 316 -21.60 -10.94 36.76
C GLN A 316 -21.19 -10.80 35.28
N ASP A 317 -20.30 -11.69 34.84
CA ASP A 317 -19.76 -11.78 33.48
C ASP A 317 -18.96 -10.55 32.98
N GLY A 318 -18.53 -9.65 33.88
CA GLY A 318 -17.81 -8.45 33.47
C GLY A 318 -17.14 -7.63 34.56
N LYS A 319 -16.56 -6.50 34.14
CA LYS A 319 -15.86 -5.53 34.98
C LYS A 319 -16.47 -4.16 34.81
N GLN A 320 -16.82 -3.50 35.91
CA GLN A 320 -17.46 -2.20 35.90
C GLN A 320 -16.54 -1.10 36.43
N LEU A 321 -16.41 -0.04 35.65
CA LEU A 321 -15.67 1.19 35.94
C LEU A 321 -16.68 2.34 36.08
N LYS A 322 -16.63 3.07 37.20
CA LYS A 322 -17.46 4.26 37.38
C LYS A 322 -16.64 5.53 37.34
N PHE A 323 -17.11 6.48 36.53
CA PHE A 323 -16.62 7.84 36.46
C PHE A 323 -17.69 8.78 37.05
N SER A 324 -17.41 10.08 37.15
CA SER A 324 -18.45 11.06 37.50
C SER A 324 -19.67 10.91 36.58
N GLY A 325 -20.78 10.38 37.14
CA GLY A 325 -22.10 10.29 36.49
C GLY A 325 -22.31 9.20 35.44
N VAL A 326 -21.28 8.44 35.10
CA VAL A 326 -21.34 7.40 34.06
C VAL A 326 -20.65 6.12 34.51
N THR A 327 -21.08 5.02 33.92
CA THR A 327 -20.66 3.66 34.24
C THR A 327 -20.30 2.95 32.95
N LEU A 328 -19.06 2.48 32.85
CA LEU A 328 -18.58 1.66 31.74
C LEU A 328 -18.45 0.21 32.22
N THR A 329 -19.06 -0.73 31.53
CA THR A 329 -19.00 -2.16 31.83
C THR A 329 -18.35 -2.90 30.67
N HIS A 330 -17.30 -3.65 30.94
CA HIS A 330 -16.64 -4.54 29.98
C HIS A 330 -17.07 -5.99 30.23
N TYR A 331 -17.58 -6.66 29.20
CA TYR A 331 -17.91 -8.09 29.19
C TYR A 331 -16.87 -8.87 28.38
N PRO A 332 -15.85 -9.49 29.02
CA PRO A 332 -14.72 -10.09 28.32
C PRO A 332 -15.09 -11.27 27.41
N SER A 333 -16.18 -11.98 27.72
CA SER A 333 -16.66 -13.14 26.95
C SER A 333 -17.19 -12.77 25.56
N THR A 334 -17.61 -11.51 25.36
CA THR A 334 -18.22 -11.02 24.13
C THR A 334 -17.47 -9.83 23.52
N GLY A 335 -16.39 -9.38 24.16
CA GLY A 335 -15.68 -8.15 23.75
C GLY A 335 -16.58 -6.91 23.81
N THR A 336 -17.60 -6.89 24.67
CA THR A 336 -18.58 -5.80 24.71
C THR A 336 -18.21 -4.73 25.73
N LEU A 337 -18.21 -3.47 25.30
CA LEU A 337 -18.20 -2.28 26.15
C LEU A 337 -19.59 -1.68 26.20
N LEU A 338 -20.12 -1.48 27.41
CA LEU A 338 -21.41 -0.85 27.65
C LEU A 338 -21.23 0.40 28.52
N LEU A 339 -21.48 1.57 27.95
CA LEU A 339 -21.54 2.85 28.64
C LEU A 339 -22.99 3.18 29.01
N GLN A 340 -23.19 3.55 30.27
CA GLN A 340 -24.49 3.94 30.82
C GLN A 340 -24.33 5.20 31.65
N GLY A 341 -25.25 6.14 31.54
CA GLY A 341 -25.17 7.41 32.26
C GLY A 341 -26.51 8.09 32.43
N ASN A 342 -26.71 8.76 33.56
CA ASN A 342 -27.90 9.57 33.81
C ASN A 342 -27.64 11.08 33.66
N LYS A 343 -26.37 11.47 33.50
CA LYS A 343 -25.97 12.84 33.21
C LYS A 343 -25.52 12.95 31.76
N LEU A 344 -26.35 13.63 30.96
CA LEU A 344 -26.20 13.68 29.50
C LEU A 344 -24.84 14.23 29.05
N GLN A 345 -24.35 15.30 29.67
CA GLN A 345 -23.07 15.91 29.29
C GLN A 345 -21.90 14.95 29.51
N GLU A 346 -21.79 14.37 30.70
CA GLU A 346 -20.70 13.44 31.06
C GLU A 346 -20.79 12.14 30.23
N PHE A 347 -22.02 11.71 29.88
CA PHE A 347 -22.27 10.58 28.98
C PHE A 347 -21.80 10.85 27.56
N GLU A 348 -22.18 11.97 26.96
CA GLU A 348 -21.76 12.32 25.59
C GLU A 348 -20.25 12.59 25.52
N GLU A 349 -19.63 13.18 26.55
CA GLU A 349 -18.18 13.36 26.60
C GLU A 349 -17.41 12.03 26.63
N VAL A 350 -17.85 11.03 27.41
CA VAL A 350 -17.21 9.71 27.43
C VAL A 350 -17.50 8.95 26.14
N LYS A 351 -18.73 9.03 25.63
CA LYS A 351 -19.11 8.42 24.35
C LYS A 351 -18.26 8.97 23.21
N GLN A 352 -18.09 10.29 23.12
CA GLN A 352 -17.26 10.91 22.10
C GLN A 352 -15.81 10.49 22.26
N TYR A 353 -15.27 10.44 23.48
CA TYR A 353 -13.92 9.91 23.70
C TYR A 353 -13.77 8.45 23.24
N LEU A 354 -14.75 7.59 23.50
CA LEU A 354 -14.74 6.20 23.04
C LEU A 354 -14.79 6.13 21.51
N LEU A 355 -15.62 6.95 20.87
CA LEU A 355 -15.72 7.03 19.42
C LEU A 355 -14.43 7.57 18.82
N ASP A 356 -13.90 8.69 19.30
CA ASP A 356 -12.64 9.29 18.87
C ASP A 356 -11.47 8.32 19.00
N TYR A 357 -11.43 7.53 20.08
CA TYR A 357 -10.43 6.50 20.27
C TYR A 357 -10.50 5.42 19.19
N LEU A 358 -11.71 5.05 18.76
CA LEU A 358 -11.97 4.04 17.74
C LEU A 358 -11.95 4.59 16.31
N SER A 359 -12.17 5.89 16.15
CA SER A 359 -12.29 6.61 14.89
C SER A 359 -11.06 7.44 14.57
N LYS A 360 -9.88 7.09 15.10
CA LYS A 360 -8.61 7.60 14.55
C LYS A 360 -8.37 6.95 13.18
N GLU A 361 -9.25 7.31 12.26
CA GLU A 361 -8.98 7.50 10.86
C GLU A 361 -8.00 8.68 10.78
N ASP A 362 -6.83 8.44 10.18
CA ASP A 362 -6.55 8.93 8.83
C ASP A 362 -5.38 8.13 8.21
#